data_AF-A0A7K6EDW6-F1
#
_entry.id   AF-A0A7K6EDW6-F1
#
_cell.length_a   1.000
_cell.length_b   1.000
_cell.length_c   1.000
_cell.angle_alpha   90.00
_cell.angle_beta   90.00
_cell.angle_gamma   90.00
#
_symmetry.space_group_name_H-M   'P 1'
#
loop_
_entity.id
_entity.type
_entity.pdbx_description
1 polymer ?
#
loop_
_entity_poly.entity_id
_entity_poly.type
_entity_poly.pdbx_seq_one_letter_code
_entity_poly.pdbx_strand_id
1 'polypeptide(L)' 'FGSGEEIPCVLGISNEFVVLMDLGAKEVVFHCLTGDVIGWSAEGAALRIYHGRGDLVSVRAGVGIPGIIPGSAGAAEGE' A
#
# COMPACT_ATOMS: atom_id res chain seq x y z
N PHE A 1 17.02 13.62 0.24
CA PHE A 1 16.42 12.32 -0.08
C PHE A 1 16.15 11.63 1.25
N GLY A 2 14.93 11.82 1.77
CA GLY A 2 14.59 11.30 3.10
C GLY A 2 14.55 9.79 3.06
N SER A 3 15.49 9.14 3.74
CA SER A 3 15.38 7.72 4.08
C SER A 3 14.30 7.57 5.14
N GLY A 4 13.03 7.70 4.71
CA GLY A 4 11.92 7.22 5.50
C GLY A 4 12.05 5.70 5.58
N GLU A 5 12.05 5.17 6.79
CA GLU A 5 12.03 3.73 7.02
C GLU A 5 10.77 3.14 6.37
N GLU A 6 10.94 2.07 5.59
CA GLU A 6 9.81 1.34 5.02
C GLU A 6 9.12 0.56 6.14
N ILE A 7 7.88 0.89 6.45
CA ILE A 7 7.09 0.22 7.49
C ILE A 7 6.20 -0.85 6.84
N PRO A 8 6.22 -2.10 7.35
CA PRO A 8 5.28 -3.13 6.92
C PRO A 8 3.83 -2.69 7.16
N CYS A 9 3.09 -2.46 6.09
CA CYS A 9 1.72 -1.97 6.18
C CYS A 9 0.76 -2.69 5.23
N VAL A 10 -0.54 -2.56 5.52
CA VAL A 10 -1.64 -2.98 4.65
C VAL A 10 -2.36 -1.73 4.13
N LEU A 11 -2.62 -1.72 2.83
CA LEU A 11 -3.45 -0.73 2.17
C LEU A 11 -4.92 -1.18 2.20
N GLY A 12 -5.77 -0.39 2.86
CA GLY A 12 -7.22 -0.54 2.85
C GLY A 12 -7.87 0.55 2.01
N ILE A 13 -8.78 0.17 1.12
CA ILE A 13 -9.55 1.12 0.30
C ILE A 13 -11.03 0.81 0.45
N SER A 14 -11.82 1.81 0.79
CA SER A 14 -13.28 1.78 0.82
C SER A 14 -13.85 2.88 -0.06
N ASN A 15 -15.18 2.97 -0.14
CA ASN A 15 -15.82 4.06 -0.85
C ASN A 15 -15.52 5.44 -0.23
N GLU A 16 -15.25 5.48 1.07
CA GLU A 16 -15.10 6.73 1.82
C GLU A 16 -13.66 7.03 2.22
N PHE A 17 -12.85 6.00 2.45
CA PHE A 17 -11.51 6.16 3.00
C PHE A 17 -10.47 5.32 2.26
N VAL A 18 -9.29 5.90 2.12
CA VAL A 18 -8.04 5.19 1.84
C VAL A 18 -7.21 5.21 3.11
N VAL A 19 -6.77 4.06 3.59
CA VAL A 19 -6.04 3.91 4.86
C VAL A 19 -4.78 3.06 4.68
N LEU A 20 -3.72 3.40 5.40
CA LEU A 20 -2.59 2.51 5.65
C LEU A 20 -2.56 2.14 7.12
N MET A 21 -2.46 0.84 7.38
CA MET A 21 -2.35 0.30 8.72
C MET A 21 -0.98 -0.35 8.88
N ASP A 22 -0.24 0.01 9.92
CA ASP A 22 0.99 -0.68 10.31
C ASP A 22 0.64 -2.04 10.91
N LEU A 23 1.27 -3.10 10.40
CA LEU A 23 1.10 -4.47 10.87
C LEU A 23 1.77 -4.71 12.24
N GLY A 24 2.82 -3.97 12.56
CA GLY A 24 3.56 -4.07 13.82
C GLY A 24 2.78 -3.44 14.97
N ALA A 25 2.49 -2.14 14.87
CA ALA A 25 1.73 -1.40 15.89
C ALA A 25 0.23 -1.75 15.91
N LYS A 26 -0.32 -2.29 14.79
CA LYS A 26 -1.76 -2.50 14.58
C LYS A 26 -2.58 -1.21 14.64
N GLU A 27 -2.00 -0.13 14.15
CA GLU A 27 -2.62 1.20 14.14
C GLU A 27 -2.68 1.78 12.73
N VAL A 28 -3.64 2.69 12.51
CA VAL A 28 -3.77 3.42 11.24
C VAL A 28 -2.74 4.55 11.21
N VAL A 29 -1.71 4.38 10.38
CA VAL A 29 -0.62 5.35 10.23
C VAL A 29 -0.92 6.42 9.19
N PHE A 30 -1.89 6.16 8.30
CA PHE A 30 -2.36 7.13 7.31
C PHE A 30 -3.84 6.89 7.01
N HIS A 31 -4.60 7.98 6.85
CA HIS A 31 -5.92 7.94 6.26
C HIS A 31 -6.19 9.22 5.47
N CYS A 32 -6.92 9.10 4.37
CA CYS A 32 -7.54 10.22 3.69
C CYS A 32 -8.93 9.84 3.18
N LEU A 33 -9.75 10.85 2.90
CA LEU A 33 -11.02 10.63 2.23
C LEU A 33 -10.77 10.27 0.77
N THR A 34 -11.55 9.35 0.22
CA THR A 34 -11.44 8.97 -1.20
C THR A 34 -11.65 10.18 -2.13
N GLY A 35 -12.48 11.15 -1.72
CA GLY A 35 -12.68 12.41 -2.46
C GLY A 35 -11.48 13.37 -2.46
N ASP A 36 -10.53 13.19 -1.53
CA ASP A 36 -9.30 13.99 -1.47
C ASP A 36 -8.18 13.41 -2.35
N VAL A 37 -8.37 12.21 -2.90
CA VAL A 37 -7.42 11.58 -3.81
C VAL A 37 -7.51 12.26 -5.17
N ILE A 38 -6.43 12.95 -5.55
CA ILE A 38 -6.31 13.65 -6.84
C ILE A 38 -6.05 12.63 -7.95
N GLY A 39 -5.28 11.58 -7.64
CA GLY A 39 -4.97 10.50 -8.57
C GLY A 39 -3.92 9.55 -8.00
N TRP A 40 -3.67 8.45 -8.72
CA TRP A 40 -2.62 7.49 -8.37
C TRP A 40 -1.84 7.06 -9.61
N SER A 41 -0.60 6.61 -9.39
CA SER A 41 0.21 5.96 -10.41
C SER A 41 0.86 4.70 -9.86
N ALA A 42 0.90 3.66 -10.68
CA ALA A 42 1.59 2.42 -10.37
C ALA A 42 2.81 2.26 -11.28
N GLU A 43 3.95 1.91 -10.69
CA GLU A 43 5.21 1.68 -11.39
C GLU A 43 5.88 0.43 -10.81
N GLY A 44 5.86 -0.67 -11.56
CA GLY A 44 6.30 -1.97 -11.06
C GLY A 44 5.51 -2.38 -9.81
N ALA A 45 6.22 -2.61 -8.70
CA ALA A 45 5.62 -2.94 -7.41
C ALA A 45 5.25 -1.72 -6.55
N ALA A 46 5.48 -0.49 -7.02
CA ALA A 46 5.19 0.72 -6.26
C ALA A 46 3.85 1.36 -6.68
N LEU A 47 3.02 1.74 -5.71
CA LEU A 47 1.82 2.54 -5.89
C LEU A 47 2.00 3.89 -5.20
N ARG A 48 1.84 4.97 -5.97
CA ARG A 48 1.91 6.35 -5.51
C ARG A 48 0.52 6.95 -5.51
N ILE A 49 0.09 7.48 -4.38
CA ILE A 49 -1.24 8.08 -4.19
C ILE A 49 -1.03 9.56 -3.88
N TYR A 50 -1.59 10.41 -4.74
CA TYR A 50 -1.55 11.86 -4.58
C TYR A 50 -2.87 12.33 -3.97
N HIS A 51 -2.80 13.07 -2.86
CA HIS A 51 -3.99 13.50 -2.13
C HIS A 51 -3.88 14.93 -1.61
N GLY A 52 -5.03 15.50 -1.21
CA GLY A 52 -5.11 16.81 -0.57
C GLY A 52 -4.64 17.95 -1.48
N ARG A 53 -3.49 18.56 -1.15
CA ARG A 53 -2.89 19.68 -1.91
C ARG A 53 -1.66 19.27 -2.74
N GLY A 54 -1.50 17.97 -3.00
CA GLY A 54 -0.35 17.41 -3.69
C GLY A 54 0.60 16.64 -2.77
N ASP A 55 0.12 16.24 -1.59
CA ASP A 55 0.84 15.31 -0.72
C ASP A 55 0.90 13.94 -1.38
N LEU A 56 1.97 13.20 -1.10
CA LEU A 56 2.25 11.91 -1.72
C LEU A 56 2.48 10.85 -0.65
N VAL A 57 1.71 9.78 -0.76
CA VAL A 57 1.97 8.52 -0.06
C VAL A 57 2.40 7.47 -1.08
N SER A 58 3.53 6.82 -0.81
CA SER A 58 4.04 5.74 -1.63
C SER A 58 4.01 4.44 -0.84
N VAL A 59 3.38 3.42 -1.40
CA VAL A 59 3.44 2.05 -0.89
C VAL A 59 4.12 1.15 -1.91
N ARG A 60 4.83 0.14 -1.43
CA ARG A 60 5.39 -0.90 -2.27
C ARG A 60 4.70 -2.22 -1.93
N ALA A 61 4.23 -2.92 -2.95
CA ALA A 61 3.79 -4.29 -2.82
C ALA A 61 4.98 -5.13 -2.32
N GLY A 62 4.88 -5.61 -1.08
CA GLY A 62 5.79 -6.61 -0.57
C GLY A 62 5.61 -7.92 -1.34
N VAL A 63 6.63 -8.79 -1.31
CA VAL A 63 6.49 -10.18 -1.77
C VAL A 63 5.29 -10.77 -1.05
N GLY A 64 4.26 -11.17 -1.80
CA GLY A 64 3.01 -11.66 -1.24
C GLY A 64 3.29 -12.75 -0.21
N ILE A 65 2.91 -12.50 1.04
CA ILE A 65 3.04 -13.49 2.11
C ILE A 65 2.18 -14.69 1.69
N PRO A 66 2.78 -15.87 1.45
CA PRO A 66 2.03 -17.05 1.05
C PRO A 66 0.96 -17.35 2.11
N GLY A 67 -0.31 -17.36 1.70
CA GLY A 67 -1.45 -17.70 2.57
C GLY A 67 -2.32 -16.52 3.02
N ILE A 68 -1.94 -15.26 2.79
CA ILE A 68 -2.85 -14.10 3.03
C ILE A 68 -3.74 -13.83 1.81
N ILE A 69 -3.24 -14.13 0.61
CA ILE A 69 -3.96 -13.96 -0.66
C ILE A 69 -4.24 -15.34 -1.26
N PRO A 70 -5.51 -15.79 -1.34
CA PRO A 70 -5.84 -17.03 -2.04
C PRO A 70 -5.39 -16.92 -3.50
N GLY A 71 -4.40 -17.73 -3.89
CA GLY A 71 -3.83 -17.73 -5.25
C GLY A 71 -2.42 -17.16 -5.40
N SER A 72 -1.77 -16.68 -4.32
CA SER A 72 -0.36 -16.24 -4.39
C SER A 72 0.66 -17.38 -4.28
N ALA A 73 0.22 -18.64 -4.35
CA ALA A 73 1.10 -19.79 -4.31
C ALA A 73 2.03 -19.78 -5.52
N GLY A 74 3.32 -19.95 -5.26
CA GLY A 74 4.41 -19.71 -6.18
C GLY A 74 4.25 -20.34 -7.55
N ALA A 75 4.63 -19.56 -8.57
CA ALA A 75 5.34 -20.11 -9.71
C ALA A 75 6.70 -20.64 -9.21
N ALA A 76 6.70 -21.77 -8.50
CA ALA A 76 7.86 -22.63 -8.46
C ALA A 76 7.88 -23.31 -9.83
N GLU A 77 8.76 -22.80 -10.70
CA GLU A 77 9.09 -23.43 -11.96
C GLU A 77 9.46 -24.88 -11.69
N GLY A 78 8.77 -25.80 -12.37
CA GLY A 78 9.06 -27.22 -12.32
C GLY A 78 10.37 -27.54 -13.02
N GLU A 79 11.03 -28.58 -12.52
CA GLU A 79 11.94 -29.43 -13.30
C GLU A 79 11.18 -30.71 -13.67
#